data_AF-A0A392ST13-F1
#
_entry.id   AF-A0A392ST13-F1
#
_cell.length_a   1.000
_cell.length_b   1.000
_cell.length_c   1.000
_cell.angle_alpha   90.00
_cell.angle_beta   90.00
_cell.angle_gamma   90.00
#
_symmetry.space_group_name_H-M   'P 1'
#
loop_
_entity.id
_entity.type
_entity.pdbx_description
1 polymer ?
#
loop_
_entity_poly.entity_id
_entity_poly.type
_entity_poly.pdbx_seq_one_letter_code
_entity_poly.pdbx_strand_id
1 'polypeptide(L)' 'MAGVNLEEDDDIEIAESLQFNFNTIGVATNNFSEANKLGHGGFGVVYQ' A
#
# COMPACT_ATOMS: atom_id res chain seq x y z
N MET A 1 -28.68 8.89 -24.65
CA MET A 1 -27.35 8.31 -24.37
C MET A 1 -26.88 8.95 -23.07
N ALA A 2 -27.06 8.27 -21.93
CA ALA A 2 -26.58 8.81 -20.65
C ALA A 2 -25.05 8.80 -20.69
N GLY A 3 -24.43 9.96 -20.50
CA GLY A 3 -22.98 10.06 -20.35
C GLY A 3 -22.59 9.42 -19.04
N VAL A 4 -21.81 8.34 -19.12
CA VAL A 4 -21.07 7.82 -17.97
C VAL A 4 -19.91 8.77 -17.70
N ASN A 5 -19.81 9.25 -16.46
CA ASN A 5 -18.70 10.07 -16.00
C ASN A 5 -17.64 9.09 -15.45
N LEU A 6 -16.53 8.92 -16.18
CA LEU A 6 -15.55 7.84 -15.98
C LEU A 6 -14.41 8.21 -15.02
N GLU A 7 -14.46 9.36 -14.35
CA GLU A 7 -13.33 9.87 -13.55
C GLU A 7 -13.39 9.50 -12.06
N GLU A 8 -14.46 8.84 -11.59
CA GLU A 8 -14.59 8.38 -10.19
C GLU A 8 -14.39 6.85 -10.02
N ASP A 9 -14.29 6.09 -11.13
CA ASP A 9 -14.20 4.63 -11.12
C ASP A 9 -12.74 4.14 -10.94
N ASP A 10 -11.77 4.84 -11.54
CA ASP A 10 -10.34 4.48 -11.50
C ASP A 10 -9.76 4.54 -10.06
N ASP A 11 -10.13 5.53 -9.25
CA ASP A 11 -9.60 5.69 -7.89
C ASP A 11 -10.03 4.54 -6.96
N ILE A 12 -11.25 4.02 -7.14
CA ILE A 12 -11.80 2.91 -6.37
C ILE A 12 -11.16 1.59 -6.83
N GLU A 13 -11.04 1.35 -8.14
CA GLU A 13 -10.33 0.16 -8.66
C GLU A 13 -8.85 0.13 -8.26
N ILE A 14 -8.17 1.28 -8.25
CA ILE A 14 -6.79 1.41 -7.76
C ILE A 14 -6.72 1.14 -6.26
N ALA A 15 -7.65 1.69 -5.47
CA ALA A 15 -7.68 1.46 -4.03
C ALA A 15 -7.94 -0.02 -3.68
N GLU A 16 -8.77 -0.73 -4.43
CA GLU A 16 -8.96 -2.18 -4.27
C GLU A 16 -7.71 -2.97 -4.69
N SER A 17 -6.99 -2.53 -5.73
CA SER A 17 -5.75 -3.17 -6.19
C SER A 17 -4.54 -2.96 -5.26
N LEU A 18 -4.53 -1.85 -4.50
CA LEU A 18 -3.47 -1.49 -3.55
C LEU A 18 -3.71 -2.04 -2.13
N GLN A 19 -4.79 -2.77 -1.90
CA GLN A 19 -5.04 -3.42 -0.62
C GLN A 19 -4.16 -4.67 -0.46
N PHE A 20 -3.27 -4.62 0.53
CA PHE A 20 -2.45 -5.77 0.92
C PHE A 20 -2.93 -6.34 2.25
N ASN A 21 -2.93 -7.67 2.37
CA ASN A 21 -3.14 -8.31 3.66
C ASN A 21 -1.97 -7.96 4.59
N PHE A 22 -2.27 -7.59 5.83
CA PHE A 22 -1.26 -7.27 6.83
C PHE A 22 -0.23 -8.40 7.02
N ASN A 23 -0.67 -9.66 6.96
CA ASN A 23 0.21 -10.82 7.03
C ASN A 23 1.22 -10.85 5.88
N THR A 24 0.81 -10.46 4.67
CA THR A 24 1.71 -10.37 3.51
C THR A 24 2.81 -9.34 3.76
N ILE A 25 2.46 -8.17 4.29
CA ILE A 25 3.42 -7.12 4.66
C ILE A 25 4.34 -7.62 5.78
N GLY A 26 3.79 -8.30 6.78
CA GLY A 26 4.55 -8.90 7.88
C GLY A 26 5.58 -9.91 7.37
N VAL A 27 5.21 -10.82 6.48
CA VAL A 27 6.16 -11.77 5.90
C VAL A 27 7.24 -11.08 5.07
N ALA A 28 6.87 -10.11 4.21
CA ALA A 28 7.81 -9.38 3.37
C ALA A 28 8.88 -8.64 4.19
N THR A 29 8.47 -8.01 5.29
CA THR A 29 9.36 -7.23 6.17
C THR A 29 10.02 -8.05 7.28
N ASN A 30 9.90 -9.39 7.24
CA ASN A 30 10.32 -10.28 8.33
C ASN A 30 9.81 -9.79 9.71
N ASN A 31 8.50 -9.53 9.75
CA ASN A 31 7.74 -8.99 10.87
C ASN A 31 8.30 -7.67 11.39
N PHE A 32 8.60 -6.73 10.48
CA PHE A 32 9.18 -5.42 10.77
C PHE A 32 10.49 -5.51 11.58
N SER A 33 11.32 -6.49 11.25
CA SER A 33 12.63 -6.67 11.90
C SER A 33 13.53 -5.46 11.63
N GLU A 34 14.29 -5.04 12.64
CA GLU A 34 15.30 -3.97 12.48
C GLU A 34 16.35 -4.32 11.41
N ALA A 35 16.57 -5.60 11.12
CA ALA A 35 17.47 -6.03 10.04
C ALA A 35 16.98 -5.61 8.64
N ASN A 36 15.67 -5.43 8.46
CA ASN A 36 15.06 -4.97 7.20
C ASN A 36 14.78 -3.46 7.19
N LYS A 37 15.13 -2.74 8.26
CA LYS A 37 14.90 -1.29 8.33
C LYS A 37 15.85 -0.56 7.41
N LEU A 38 15.28 0.22 6.50
CA LEU A 38 16.01 1.08 5.56
C LEU A 38 16.29 2.46 6.16
N GLY A 39 15.40 2.97 7.02
CA GLY A 39 15.57 4.27 7.66
C GLY A 39 14.32 4.78 8.36
N HIS A 40 14.40 5.99 8.90
CA HIS A 40 13.27 6.69 9.50
C HIS A 40 13.31 8.19 9.18
N GLY A 41 12.14 8.82 9.00
CA GLY A 41 12.01 10.24 8.69
C GLY A 41 10.65 10.81 9.06
N GLY A 42 10.29 11.96 8.51
CA GLY A 42 9.02 12.66 8.80
C GLY A 42 7.74 11.87 8.43
N PHE A 43 7.89 10.78 7.67
CA PHE A 43 6.80 9.91 7.24
C PHE A 43 6.80 8.54 7.95
N GLY A 44 7.68 8.33 8.94
CA GLY A 44 7.78 7.09 9.70
C GLY A 44 9.00 6.24 9.35
N VAL A 45 8.92 4.94 9.65
CA VAL A 45 9.99 3.94 9.44
C VAL A 45 9.75 3.20 8.12
N VAL A 46 10.82 2.97 7.36
CA VAL A 46 10.77 2.25 6.09
C VAL A 46 11.47 0.91 6.25
N TYR A 47 10.85 -0.16 5.74
CA TYR A 47 11.38 -1.52 5.73
C TYR A 47 11.48 -2.03 4.29
N GLN A 48 12.43 -2.93 4.02
CA GLN A 48 12.54 -3.68 2.77
C GLN A 48 11.77 -5.00 2.81
#